data_AF-A0A812KVK6-F1
#
_entry.id   AF-A0A812KVK6-F1
#
_cell.length_a   1.000
_cell.length_b   1.000
_cell.length_c   1.000
_cell.angle_alpha   90.00
_cell.angle_beta   90.00
_cell.angle_gamma   90.00
#
_symmetry.space_group_name_H-M   'P 1'
#
loop_
_entity.id
_entity.type
_entity.pdbx_description
1 polymer ?
#
loop_
_entity_poly.entity_id
_entity_poly.type
_entity_poly.pdbx_seq_one_letter_code
_entity_poly.pdbx_strand_id
1 'polypeptide(L)'
;MLSRGYGLPFQNHRGSDYRPLYVTRYLGWTYAVPTTLFMNLYPVMDKHPALDVLVRTLPQLAASAAYCWACGLGCIVRDADVGWSLVGLGVVAYVAVIADEVVYVCEHIRTTSQPWIKGASIIIKEIMFVAYLAVYLLGSWGIVSSYACQLFYGIADVSHLVVLSALLFVYWTLDDPKLTSADHRD
;
A
#
# COMPACT_ATOMS: atom_id res chain seq x y z
N MET A 1 -29.96 1.60 5.34
CA MET A 1 -30.13 0.15 5.57
C MET A 1 -30.09 -0.54 4.20
N LEU A 2 -28.91 -0.98 3.76
CA LEU A 2 -28.84 -1.90 2.62
C LEU A 2 -29.10 -3.31 3.16
N SER A 3 -29.94 -4.06 2.46
CA SER A 3 -30.63 -5.27 2.87
C SER A 3 -29.73 -6.33 3.52
N ARG A 4 -30.33 -7.12 4.43
CA ARG A 4 -29.79 -8.42 4.86
C ARG A 4 -29.30 -9.14 3.60
N GLY A 5 -27.98 -9.37 3.50
CA GLY A 5 -27.24 -9.63 2.25
C GLY A 5 -27.60 -10.88 1.43
N TYR A 6 -28.77 -11.50 1.63
CA TYR A 6 -29.26 -12.62 0.84
C TYR A 6 -29.15 -12.32 -0.67
N GLY A 7 -28.28 -13.06 -1.36
CA GLY A 7 -28.09 -12.99 -2.82
C GLY A 7 -26.84 -12.26 -3.32
N LEU A 8 -25.99 -11.70 -2.44
CA LEU A 8 -24.71 -11.12 -2.86
C LEU A 8 -23.61 -12.19 -2.99
N PRO A 9 -22.79 -12.16 -4.06
CA PRO A 9 -21.77 -13.19 -4.31
C PRO A 9 -20.65 -13.20 -3.27
N PHE A 10 -20.37 -12.06 -2.61
CA PHE A 10 -19.35 -11.96 -1.57
C PHE A 10 -19.85 -11.13 -0.38
N GLN A 11 -19.72 -11.71 0.80
CA GLN A 11 -20.12 -11.10 2.07
C GLN A 11 -18.94 -11.12 3.04
N ASN A 12 -18.90 -10.11 3.91
CA ASN A 12 -17.98 -10.13 5.04
C ASN A 12 -18.56 -10.99 6.17
N HIS A 13 -17.89 -12.10 6.45
CA HIS A 13 -18.24 -13.03 7.51
C HIS A 13 -17.58 -12.69 8.86
N ARG A 14 -16.94 -11.53 9.02
CA ARG A 14 -16.25 -11.10 10.28
C ARG A 14 -17.09 -10.28 11.23
N GLY A 15 -18.19 -9.72 10.76
CA GLY A 15 -19.13 -8.96 11.59
C GLY A 15 -20.42 -9.74 11.78
N SER A 16 -21.23 -9.31 12.74
CA SER A 16 -22.57 -9.87 13.02
C SER A 16 -23.56 -9.71 11.85
N ASP A 17 -23.27 -8.82 10.90
CA ASP A 17 -24.29 -8.24 10.01
C ASP A 17 -24.19 -8.65 8.52
N TYR A 18 -23.36 -9.65 8.15
CA TYR A 18 -23.22 -10.20 6.78
C TYR A 18 -23.26 -9.13 5.66
N ARG A 19 -22.40 -8.11 5.79
CA ARG A 19 -22.39 -6.95 4.87
C ARG A 19 -21.77 -7.29 3.50
N PRO A 20 -22.13 -6.55 2.42
CA PRO A 20 -21.49 -6.67 1.11
C PRO A 20 -19.98 -6.46 1.20
N LEU A 21 -19.23 -7.28 0.46
CA LEU A 21 -17.80 -7.13 0.25
C LEU A 21 -17.48 -6.70 -1.19
N TYR A 22 -16.66 -5.65 -1.32
CA TYR A 22 -16.26 -5.09 -2.61
C TYR A 22 -14.97 -5.75 -3.09
N VAL A 23 -15.08 -6.97 -3.65
CA VAL A 23 -13.91 -7.77 -4.08
C VAL A 23 -13.05 -7.06 -5.12
N THR A 24 -13.66 -6.25 -6.00
CA THR A 24 -12.96 -5.50 -7.04
C THR A 24 -11.86 -4.60 -6.50
N ARG A 25 -11.96 -4.15 -5.24
CA ARG A 25 -10.91 -3.37 -4.58
C ARG A 25 -9.63 -4.19 -4.39
N TYR A 26 -9.74 -5.44 -3.96
CA TYR A 26 -8.57 -6.30 -3.76
C TYR A 26 -7.88 -6.64 -5.09
N LEU A 27 -8.65 -6.75 -6.18
CA LEU A 27 -8.07 -6.84 -7.53
C LEU A 27 -7.30 -5.58 -7.90
N GLY A 28 -7.84 -4.38 -7.63
CA GLY A 28 -7.12 -3.12 -7.82
C GLY A 28 -5.84 -3.05 -6.99
N TRP A 29 -5.93 -3.37 -5.70
CA TRP A 29 -4.78 -3.36 -4.78
C TRP A 29 -3.70 -4.40 -5.12
N THR A 30 -4.07 -5.51 -5.77
CA THR A 30 -3.10 -6.51 -6.25
C THR A 30 -2.02 -5.90 -7.13
N TYR A 31 -2.37 -4.88 -7.93
CA TYR A 31 -1.43 -4.19 -8.80
C TYR A 31 -0.97 -2.86 -8.22
N ALA A 32 -1.88 -2.09 -7.62
CA ALA A 32 -1.58 -0.76 -7.12
C ALA A 32 -0.57 -0.79 -5.97
N VAL A 33 -0.73 -1.70 -4.98
CA VAL A 33 0.13 -1.73 -3.79
C VAL A 33 1.58 -2.10 -4.16
N PRO A 34 1.85 -3.17 -4.94
CA PRO A 34 3.20 -3.47 -5.41
C PRO A 34 3.79 -2.33 -6.25
N THR A 35 2.99 -1.72 -7.13
CA THR A 35 3.44 -0.59 -7.97
C THR A 35 3.85 0.61 -7.12
N THR A 36 3.05 0.95 -6.11
CA THR A 36 3.36 2.03 -5.17
C THR A 36 4.65 1.76 -4.41
N LEU A 37 4.86 0.53 -3.92
CA LEU A 37 6.11 0.15 -3.24
C LEU A 37 7.32 0.27 -4.17
N PHE A 38 7.21 -0.26 -5.38
CA PHE A 38 8.28 -0.19 -6.37
C PHE A 38 8.62 1.27 -6.73
N MET A 39 7.63 2.09 -7.08
CA MET A 39 7.84 3.52 -7.37
C MET A 39 8.43 4.26 -6.18
N ASN A 40 8.07 3.86 -4.95
CA ASN A 40 8.65 4.46 -3.75
C ASN A 40 10.05 3.95 -3.41
N LEU A 41 10.57 2.90 -4.02
CA LEU A 41 11.94 2.45 -3.78
C LEU A 41 12.87 2.69 -4.95
N TYR A 42 12.32 2.76 -6.17
CA TYR A 42 13.06 2.92 -7.41
C TYR A 42 14.10 4.05 -7.38
N PRO A 43 13.79 5.30 -6.94
CA PRO A 43 14.79 6.38 -6.93
C PRO A 43 15.97 6.14 -5.97
N VAL A 44 15.80 5.29 -4.96
CA VAL A 44 16.87 4.90 -4.03
C VAL A 44 17.71 3.78 -4.65
N MET A 45 17.11 3.00 -5.55
CA MET A 45 17.68 1.84 -6.24
C MET A 45 18.30 2.16 -7.61
N ASP A 46 18.17 3.39 -8.11
CA ASP A 46 18.46 3.76 -9.52
C ASP A 46 19.92 3.50 -9.95
N LYS A 47 20.86 3.51 -9.00
CA LYS A 47 22.29 3.25 -9.25
C LYS A 47 22.68 1.76 -9.14
N HIS A 48 21.77 0.89 -8.73
CA HIS A 48 22.04 -0.53 -8.52
C HIS A 48 21.82 -1.36 -9.80
N PRO A 49 22.56 -2.47 -9.97
CA PRO A 49 22.26 -3.44 -11.02
C PRO A 49 20.82 -3.95 -10.93
N ALA A 50 20.16 -4.13 -12.08
CA ALA A 50 18.75 -4.55 -12.13
C ALA A 50 18.47 -5.87 -11.39
N LEU A 51 19.43 -6.80 -11.37
CA LEU A 51 19.29 -8.08 -10.66
C LEU A 51 19.23 -7.86 -9.14
N ASP A 52 20.06 -6.97 -8.58
CA ASP A 52 20.05 -6.65 -7.15
C ASP A 52 18.74 -5.98 -6.73
N VAL A 53 18.24 -5.09 -7.59
CA VAL A 53 16.92 -4.45 -7.43
C VAL A 53 15.81 -5.50 -7.41
N LEU A 54 15.82 -6.47 -8.33
CA LEU A 54 14.79 -7.51 -8.40
C LEU A 54 14.85 -8.48 -7.22
N VAL A 55 16.05 -8.96 -6.84
CA VAL A 55 16.23 -9.86 -5.70
C VAL A 55 15.69 -9.23 -4.42
N ARG A 56 15.83 -7.90 -4.29
CA ARG A 56 15.31 -7.16 -3.14
C ARG A 56 13.81 -6.87 -3.23
N THR A 57 13.33 -6.39 -4.37
CA THR A 57 11.94 -5.93 -4.51
C THR A 57 10.95 -7.08 -4.61
N LEU A 58 11.27 -8.17 -5.32
CA LEU A 58 10.31 -9.27 -5.55
C LEU A 58 9.74 -9.88 -4.25
N PRO A 59 10.53 -10.16 -3.20
CA PRO A 59 9.99 -10.61 -1.91
C PRO A 59 9.02 -9.60 -1.27
N GLN A 60 9.32 -8.29 -1.34
CA GLN A 60 8.43 -7.26 -0.82
C GLN A 60 7.13 -7.16 -1.63
N LEU A 61 7.21 -7.25 -2.96
CA LEU A 61 6.04 -7.25 -3.83
C LEU A 61 5.16 -8.49 -3.56
N ALA A 62 5.77 -9.66 -3.36
CA ALA A 62 5.06 -10.88 -2.97
C ALA A 62 4.40 -10.76 -1.59
N ALA A 63 5.12 -10.25 -0.58
CA ALA A 63 4.59 -10.07 0.76
C ALA A 63 3.44 -9.04 0.82
N SER A 64 3.54 -7.96 0.05
CA SER A 64 2.47 -6.96 -0.06
C SER A 64 1.23 -7.48 -0.80
N ALA A 65 1.41 -8.29 -1.86
CA ALA A 65 0.31 -8.99 -2.50
C ALA A 65 -0.35 -10.01 -1.54
N ALA A 66 0.46 -10.75 -0.78
CA ALA A 66 -0.02 -11.67 0.24
C ALA A 66 -0.81 -10.95 1.33
N TYR A 67 -0.38 -9.76 1.79
CA TYR A 67 -1.15 -8.90 2.68
C TYR A 67 -2.54 -8.58 2.12
N CYS A 68 -2.62 -8.07 0.89
CA CYS A 68 -3.90 -7.70 0.28
C CYS A 68 -4.85 -8.90 0.17
N TRP A 69 -4.35 -10.05 -0.29
CA TRP A 69 -5.18 -11.23 -0.50
C TRP A 69 -5.52 -11.96 0.80
N ALA A 70 -4.63 -12.01 1.79
CA ALA A 70 -4.95 -12.59 3.10
C ALA A 70 -6.07 -11.80 3.79
N CYS A 71 -6.05 -10.47 3.73
CA CYS A 71 -7.13 -9.62 4.22
C CYS A 71 -8.44 -9.79 3.43
N GLY A 72 -8.36 -9.92 2.10
CA GLY A 72 -9.53 -10.15 1.25
C GLY A 72 -10.19 -11.50 1.50
N LEU A 73 -9.39 -12.58 1.51
CA LEU A 73 -9.85 -13.94 1.80
C LEU A 73 -10.36 -14.06 3.23
N GLY A 74 -9.72 -13.39 4.19
CA GLY A 74 -10.15 -13.37 5.60
C GLY A 74 -11.58 -12.86 5.79
N CYS A 75 -12.07 -12.00 4.91
CA CYS A 75 -13.47 -11.59 4.93
C CYS A 75 -14.44 -12.59 4.30
N ILE A 76 -13.98 -13.38 3.32
CA ILE A 76 -14.82 -14.31 2.52
C ILE A 76 -14.97 -15.66 3.24
N VAL A 77 -13.95 -16.10 3.97
CA VAL A 77 -13.99 -17.36 4.72
C VAL A 77 -15.12 -17.33 5.75
N ARG A 78 -15.98 -18.35 5.72
CA ARG A 78 -17.16 -18.42 6.62
C ARG A 78 -16.78 -18.55 8.10
N ASP A 79 -15.77 -19.35 8.40
CA ASP A 79 -15.28 -19.56 9.76
C ASP A 79 -14.63 -18.29 10.31
N ALA A 80 -15.17 -17.77 11.43
CA ALA A 80 -14.77 -16.53 12.13
C ALA A 80 -13.28 -16.49 12.52
N ASP A 81 -12.76 -17.60 13.02
CA ASP A 81 -11.43 -17.64 13.61
C ASP A 81 -10.36 -17.79 12.52
N VAL A 82 -10.66 -18.60 11.49
CA VAL A 82 -9.76 -18.76 10.33
C VAL A 82 -9.57 -17.46 9.59
N GLY A 83 -10.65 -16.71 9.32
CA GLY A 83 -10.51 -15.45 8.60
C GLY A 83 -9.86 -14.33 9.42
N TRP A 84 -10.01 -14.29 10.75
CA TRP A 84 -9.21 -13.38 11.59
C TRP A 84 -7.73 -13.78 11.63
N SER A 85 -7.44 -15.08 11.60
CA SER A 85 -6.08 -15.59 11.48
C SER A 85 -5.42 -15.16 10.16
N LEU A 86 -6.17 -15.20 9.05
CA LEU A 86 -5.71 -14.69 7.75
C LEU A 86 -5.43 -13.18 7.77
N VAL A 87 -6.30 -12.39 8.42
CA VAL A 87 -6.03 -10.94 8.62
C VAL A 87 -4.75 -10.73 9.43
N GLY A 88 -4.56 -11.49 10.51
CA GLY A 88 -3.34 -11.44 11.31
C GLY A 88 -2.09 -11.75 10.49
N LEU A 89 -2.12 -12.82 9.68
CA LEU A 89 -1.03 -13.16 8.77
C LEU A 89 -0.76 -12.07 7.74
N GLY A 90 -1.81 -11.45 7.19
CA GLY A 90 -1.68 -10.31 6.29
C GLY A 90 -0.97 -9.14 6.96
N VAL A 91 -1.37 -8.77 8.17
CA VAL A 91 -0.74 -7.68 8.94
C VAL A 91 0.74 -7.99 9.21
N VAL A 92 1.06 -9.22 9.61
CA VAL A 92 2.46 -9.64 9.82
C VAL A 92 3.27 -9.54 8.52
N ALA A 93 2.70 -9.96 7.39
CA ALA A 93 3.36 -9.83 6.09
C ALA A 93 3.63 -8.36 5.74
N TYR A 94 2.68 -7.47 6.01
CA TYR A 94 2.87 -6.04 5.76
C TYR A 94 3.92 -5.41 6.70
N VAL A 95 3.92 -5.77 7.99
CA VAL A 95 4.95 -5.33 8.94
C VAL A 95 6.36 -5.75 8.48
N ALA A 96 6.51 -6.94 7.92
CA ALA A 96 7.78 -7.38 7.33
C ALA A 96 8.22 -6.50 6.15
N VAL A 97 7.28 -6.07 5.30
CA VAL A 97 7.57 -5.12 4.21
C VAL A 97 8.05 -3.78 4.76
N ILE A 98 7.36 -3.22 5.77
CA ILE A 98 7.76 -1.96 6.41
C ILE A 98 9.16 -2.09 7.03
N ALA A 99 9.42 -3.18 7.77
CA ALA A 99 10.70 -3.40 8.41
C ALA A 99 11.85 -3.46 7.40
N ASP A 100 11.68 -4.20 6.30
CA ASP A 100 12.69 -4.27 5.24
C ASP A 100 12.89 -2.91 4.54
N GLU A 101 11.80 -2.18 4.28
CA GLU A 101 11.88 -0.85 3.69
C GLU A 101 12.62 0.14 4.61
N VAL A 102 12.31 0.16 5.90
CA VAL A 102 12.97 1.04 6.88
C VAL A 102 14.47 0.78 6.92
N VAL A 103 14.89 -0.49 6.98
CA VAL A 103 16.32 -0.86 6.95
C VAL A 103 16.97 -0.33 5.68
N TYR A 104 16.35 -0.56 4.51
CA TYR A 104 16.90 -0.11 3.23
C TYR A 104 17.06 1.41 3.16
N VAL A 105 15.99 2.12 3.55
CA VAL A 105 15.93 3.57 3.51
C VAL A 105 16.94 4.17 4.48
N CYS A 106 17.08 3.64 5.69
CA CYS A 106 18.08 4.10 6.64
C CYS A 106 19.51 4.01 6.10
N GLU A 107 19.81 2.97 5.33
CA GLU A 107 21.13 2.77 4.71
C GLU A 107 21.36 3.66 3.47
N HIS A 108 20.33 3.85 2.64
CA HIS A 108 20.52 4.38 1.28
C HIS A 108 19.92 5.78 1.05
N ILE A 109 19.01 6.29 1.91
CA ILE A 109 18.33 7.58 1.67
C ILE A 109 19.30 8.76 1.58
N ARG A 110 20.44 8.71 2.28
CA ARG A 110 21.47 9.77 2.24
C ARG A 110 22.25 9.79 0.93
N THR A 111 22.16 8.72 0.14
CA THR A 111 22.83 8.61 -1.17
C THR A 111 21.94 9.09 -2.32
N THR A 112 20.66 9.31 -2.04
CA THR A 112 19.68 9.91 -2.95
C THR A 112 19.92 11.42 -3.06
N SER A 113 19.67 12.00 -4.24
CA SER A 113 19.84 13.44 -4.48
C SER A 113 18.90 14.31 -3.64
N GLN A 114 17.69 13.82 -3.36
CA GLN A 114 16.66 14.54 -2.60
C GLN A 114 16.11 13.70 -1.44
N PRO A 115 16.88 13.55 -0.34
CA PRO A 115 16.51 12.69 0.78
C PRO A 115 15.20 13.12 1.46
N TRP A 116 14.93 14.42 1.51
CA TRP A 116 13.74 14.96 2.20
C TRP A 116 12.43 14.63 1.48
N ILE A 117 12.40 14.82 0.15
CA ILE A 117 11.22 14.50 -0.67
C ILE A 117 10.98 12.99 -0.65
N LYS A 118 12.06 12.20 -0.67
CA LYS A 118 11.97 10.76 -0.57
C LYS A 118 11.43 10.28 0.77
N GLY A 119 11.96 10.82 1.87
CA GLY A 119 11.49 10.53 3.22
C GLY A 119 10.02 10.89 3.40
N ALA A 120 9.59 12.05 2.89
CA ALA A 120 8.18 12.47 2.93
C ALA A 120 7.27 11.50 2.16
N SER A 121 7.68 11.05 0.98
CA SER A 121 6.92 10.08 0.17
C SER A 121 6.74 8.73 0.86
N ILE A 122 7.76 8.25 1.57
CA ILE A 122 7.70 7.01 2.35
C ILE A 122 6.77 7.19 3.56
N ILE A 123 6.91 8.29 4.31
CA ILE A 123 6.06 8.59 5.47
C ILE A 123 4.58 8.69 5.07
N ILE A 124 4.26 9.42 4.00
CA ILE A 124 2.89 9.56 3.50
C ILE A 124 2.33 8.20 3.13
N LYS A 125 3.12 7.38 2.41
CA LYS A 125 2.73 6.02 2.04
C LYS A 125 2.37 5.20 3.29
N GLU A 126 3.26 5.14 4.28
CA GLU A 126 3.03 4.35 5.50
C GLU A 126 1.82 4.82 6.31
N ILE A 127 1.66 6.14 6.50
CA ILE A 127 0.48 6.70 7.18
C ILE A 127 -0.80 6.28 6.48
N MET A 128 -0.81 6.33 5.14
CA MET A 128 -1.98 5.92 4.37
C MET A 128 -2.28 4.44 4.56
N PHE A 129 -1.30 3.53 4.47
CA PHE A 129 -1.53 2.10 4.67
C PHE A 129 -2.04 1.75 6.07
N VAL A 130 -1.54 2.41 7.11
CA VAL A 130 -2.08 2.29 8.47
C VAL A 130 -3.54 2.75 8.53
N ALA A 131 -3.88 3.86 7.87
CA ALA A 131 -5.26 4.34 7.79
C ALA A 131 -6.17 3.36 7.03
N TYR A 132 -5.71 2.77 5.92
CA TYR A 132 -6.44 1.72 5.18
C TYR A 132 -6.76 0.52 6.09
N LEU A 133 -5.78 0.06 6.87
CA LEU A 133 -5.94 -1.06 7.79
C LEU A 133 -6.91 -0.71 8.93
N ALA A 134 -6.81 0.49 9.52
CA ALA A 134 -7.72 0.93 10.56
C ALA A 134 -9.17 0.96 10.06
N VAL A 135 -9.43 1.57 8.91
CA VAL A 135 -10.77 1.59 8.30
C VAL A 135 -11.23 0.18 7.91
N TYR A 136 -10.32 -0.70 7.51
CA TYR A 136 -10.63 -2.09 7.22
C TYR A 136 -11.09 -2.84 8.47
N LEU A 137 -10.42 -2.66 9.60
CA LEU A 137 -10.78 -3.30 10.88
C LEU A 137 -12.10 -2.75 11.42
N LEU A 138 -12.24 -1.42 11.47
CA LEU A 138 -13.48 -0.75 11.88
C LEU A 138 -14.66 -1.14 11.01
N GLY A 139 -14.41 -1.21 9.70
CA GLY A 139 -15.31 -1.79 8.71
C GLY A 139 -15.64 -3.20 9.14
N SER A 140 -14.68 -4.14 9.12
CA SER A 140 -14.86 -5.57 9.37
C SER A 140 -15.52 -5.95 10.70
N TRP A 141 -15.37 -5.13 11.75
CA TRP A 141 -16.05 -5.30 13.04
C TRP A 141 -17.50 -4.82 13.09
N GLY A 142 -17.99 -4.02 12.13
CA GLY A 142 -19.36 -3.49 12.22
C GLY A 142 -19.46 -2.06 12.73
N ILE A 143 -18.34 -1.46 13.14
CA ILE A 143 -18.32 -0.12 13.75
C ILE A 143 -18.62 0.96 12.71
N VAL A 144 -18.11 0.78 11.49
CA VAL A 144 -18.31 1.72 10.38
C VAL A 144 -19.16 1.09 9.28
N SER A 145 -20.09 1.89 8.72
CA SER A 145 -20.96 1.43 7.64
C SER A 145 -20.17 1.12 6.35
N SER A 146 -20.65 0.15 5.57
CA SER A 146 -20.02 -0.19 4.28
C SER A 146 -19.94 1.00 3.32
N TYR A 147 -20.89 1.93 3.38
CA TYR A 147 -20.88 3.16 2.58
C TYR A 147 -19.75 4.10 3.01
N ALA A 148 -19.61 4.34 4.32
CA ALA A 148 -18.54 5.19 4.84
C ALA A 148 -17.14 4.60 4.55
N CYS A 149 -16.97 3.28 4.69
CA CYS A 149 -15.74 2.60 4.26
C CYS A 149 -15.46 2.83 2.77
N GLN A 150 -16.44 2.62 1.89
CA GLN A 150 -16.26 2.83 0.45
C GLN A 150 -15.91 4.27 0.09
N LEU A 151 -16.59 5.24 0.72
CA LEU A 151 -16.31 6.66 0.50
C LEU A 151 -14.87 6.99 0.89
N PHE A 152 -14.42 6.50 2.06
CA PHE A 152 -13.03 6.65 2.48
C PHE A 152 -12.08 6.05 1.45
N TYR A 153 -12.28 4.79 1.04
CA TYR A 153 -11.39 4.12 0.08
C TYR A 153 -11.37 4.82 -1.28
N GLY A 154 -12.53 5.28 -1.79
CA GLY A 154 -12.59 5.99 -3.07
C GLY A 154 -11.82 7.31 -3.07
N ILE A 155 -11.92 8.08 -1.99
CA ILE A 155 -11.17 9.34 -1.84
C ILE A 155 -9.68 9.02 -1.61
N ALA A 156 -9.39 8.12 -0.69
CA ALA A 156 -8.02 7.76 -0.32
C ALA A 156 -7.24 7.17 -1.48
N ASP A 157 -7.83 6.30 -2.30
CA ASP A 157 -7.14 5.65 -3.43
C ASP A 157 -6.69 6.71 -4.44
N VAL A 158 -7.58 7.66 -4.78
CA VAL A 158 -7.27 8.75 -5.71
C VAL A 158 -6.26 9.72 -5.10
N SER A 159 -6.52 10.23 -3.89
CA SER A 159 -5.64 11.20 -3.24
C SER A 159 -4.24 10.65 -3.00
N HIS A 160 -4.12 9.40 -2.58
CA HIS A 160 -2.83 8.77 -2.30
C HIS A 160 -2.00 8.61 -3.59
N LEU A 161 -2.61 8.10 -4.66
CA LEU A 161 -1.92 7.95 -5.94
C LEU A 161 -1.51 9.29 -6.54
N VAL A 162 -2.38 10.32 -6.46
CA VAL A 162 -2.07 11.67 -6.95
C VAL A 162 -0.91 12.28 -6.16
N VAL A 163 -0.93 12.20 -4.83
CA VAL A 163 0.13 12.77 -3.98
C VAL A 163 1.46 12.08 -4.23
N LEU A 164 1.50 10.74 -4.24
CA LEU A 164 2.75 10.01 -4.50
C LEU A 164 3.29 10.25 -5.91
N SER A 165 2.41 10.30 -6.92
CA SER A 165 2.83 10.61 -8.30
C SER A 165 3.37 12.03 -8.42
N ALA A 166 2.75 13.00 -7.75
CA ALA A 166 3.22 14.38 -7.73
C ALA A 166 4.59 14.50 -7.03
N LEU A 167 4.79 13.81 -5.90
CA LEU A 167 6.08 13.78 -5.21
C LEU A 167 7.18 13.13 -6.08
N LEU A 168 6.85 12.04 -6.78
CA LEU A 168 7.79 11.39 -7.70
C LEU A 168 8.14 12.30 -8.89
N PHE A 169 7.14 13.01 -9.43
CA PHE A 169 7.36 13.98 -10.50
C PHE A 169 8.26 15.15 -10.05
N VAL A 170 7.99 15.71 -8.86
CA VAL A 170 8.83 16.75 -8.25
C VAL A 170 10.25 16.23 -8.02
N TYR A 171 10.39 15.00 -7.51
CA TYR A 171 11.69 14.35 -7.35
C TYR A 171 12.46 14.34 -8.68
N TRP A 172 11.90 13.79 -9.76
CA TRP A 172 12.59 13.69 -11.04
C TRP A 172 12.87 15.03 -11.72
N THR A 173 11.98 16.01 -11.58
CA THR A 173 12.19 17.35 -12.17
C THR A 173 13.28 18.12 -11.47
N LEU A 174 13.43 17.96 -10.16
CA LEU A 174 14.52 18.57 -9.41
C LEU A 174 15.84 17.79 -9.53
N ASP A 175 15.80 16.52 -9.94
CA ASP A 175 16.98 15.66 -10.15
C ASP A 175 17.55 15.80 -11.57
N ASP A 176 16.96 16.64 -12.43
CA ASP A 176 17.38 16.80 -13.83
C ASP A 176 18.84 17.31 -13.91
N PRO A 177 19.77 16.54 -14.49
CA PRO A 177 21.15 16.95 -14.71
C PRO A 177 21.30 18.28 -15.43
N LYS A 178 20.28 18.72 -16.20
CA LYS A 178 20.29 20.01 -16.91
C LYS A 178 20.29 21.23 -15.98
N LEU A 179 19.87 21.08 -14.72
CA LEU A 179 19.96 22.13 -13.70
C LEU A 179 21.31 22.11 -12.96
N THR A 180 21.97 20.96 -12.88
CA THR A 180 23.28 20.81 -12.21
C THR A 180 24.47 20.99 -13.16
N SER A 181 24.29 20.79 -14.48
CA SER A 181 25.33 21.02 -15.48
C SER A 181 25.47 22.49 -15.92
N ALA A 182 24.58 23.39 -15.47
CA ALA A 182 24.69 24.82 -15.74
C ALA A 182 25.75 25.53 -14.87
N ASP A 183 26.33 24.83 -13.88
CA ASP A 183 27.35 25.36 -12.96
C ASP A 183 28.77 24.81 -13.23
N HIS A 184 28.97 24.04 -14.29
CA HIS A 184 30.31 23.83 -14.85
C HIS A 184 30.57 24.88 -15.94
N ARG A 185 30.87 26.09 -15.49
CA ARG A 185 31.67 27.04 -16.28
C ARG A 185 33.08 26.46 -16.43
N ASP A 186 33.49 26.27 -17.68
CA ASP A 186 34.60 27.00 -18.31
C ASP A 186 34.49 26.89 -19.85
#